data_AF-B0DUC6-F1
#
_entry.id   AF-B0DUC6-F1
#
_cell.length_a   1.000
_cell.length_b   1.000
_cell.length_c   1.000
_cell.angle_alpha   90.00
_cell.angle_beta   90.00
_cell.angle_gamma   90.00
#
_symmetry.space_group_name_H-M   'P 1'
#
loop_
_entity.id
_entity.type
_entity.pdbx_description
1 polymer ?
#
loop_
_entity_poly.entity_id
_entity_poly.type
_entity_poly.pdbx_seq_one_letter_code
_entity_poly.pdbx_strand_id
1 'polypeptide(L)'
;MPWSDSGTDWAPGKDSLTNEPIPKSASRILNASKIRDDFKAKKRKLEDGDDGERQGKRRKSDGKKLGTAEKGKLTIKPGESIQHFNRRVEDDLRPLIKSAMHTSNAVARGVARKEMEDKAQAKAKNLRTPLPAPRSPSPSPPPQKVEKHEGRPKEFQSLSTSAPRRLNDIAQAPPELKKFPRGAATAAGSMHKRVDGVLSMAQKAMMEQERLKAVSRYRELKASRRQAGEGGDERARGADDDDDDFRPSS
;
A
#
# COMPACT_ATOMS: atom_id res chain seq x y z
N MET A 1 21.92 45.01 63.13
CA MET A 1 20.61 45.14 62.46
C MET A 1 20.16 43.75 62.02
N PRO A 2 19.01 43.24 62.48
CA PRO A 2 18.51 41.91 62.11
C PRO A 2 17.75 41.99 60.78
N TRP A 3 18.00 41.03 59.89
CA TRP A 3 17.28 40.88 58.62
C TRP A 3 16.02 40.07 58.89
N SER A 4 14.87 40.65 58.56
CA SER A 4 13.57 39.99 58.69
C SER A 4 13.31 39.19 57.40
N ASP A 5 13.47 37.86 57.46
CA ASP A 5 12.95 36.97 56.42
C ASP A 5 11.42 36.83 56.59
N SER A 6 10.68 37.82 56.11
CA SER A 6 9.22 37.70 55.95
C SER A 6 8.92 37.08 54.60
N GLY A 7 8.89 35.74 54.55
CA GLY A 7 8.36 34.98 53.42
C GLY A 7 6.87 35.26 53.29
N THR A 8 6.50 35.92 52.19
CA THR A 8 5.11 36.27 51.88
C THR A 8 4.30 35.01 51.53
N ASP A 9 3.47 34.55 52.48
CA ASP A 9 2.53 33.44 52.33
C ASP A 9 1.32 33.85 51.47
N TRP A 10 1.53 34.01 50.17
CA TRP A 10 0.42 34.16 49.22
C TRP A 10 -0.04 32.77 48.80
N ALA A 11 -1.34 32.51 48.93
CA ALA A 11 -1.95 31.31 48.38
C ALA A 11 -1.59 31.18 46.88
N PRO A 12 -1.20 29.99 46.40
CA PRO A 12 -0.77 29.80 45.03
C PRO A 12 -1.86 30.30 44.07
N GLY A 13 -1.47 31.28 43.25
CA GLY A 13 -2.35 31.90 42.27
C GLY A 13 -2.82 30.89 41.21
N LYS A 14 -3.79 31.29 40.39
CA LYS A 14 -4.34 30.44 39.32
C LYS A 14 -3.26 29.99 38.32
N ASP A 15 -2.18 30.76 38.19
CA ASP A 15 -1.00 30.48 37.36
C ASP A 15 0.09 29.66 38.09
N SER A 16 -0.22 29.08 39.25
CA SER A 16 0.68 28.13 39.91
C SER A 16 0.98 26.95 38.98
N LEU A 17 2.24 26.51 38.95
CA LEU A 17 2.72 25.32 38.22
C LEU A 17 1.90 24.05 38.50
N THR A 18 1.15 24.02 39.61
CA THR A 18 0.22 22.95 39.97
C THR A 18 -1.04 22.90 39.10
N ASN A 19 -1.44 24.02 38.48
CA ASN A 19 -2.63 24.14 37.65
C ASN A 19 -2.33 24.06 36.15
N GLU A 20 -1.05 24.03 35.76
CA GLU A 20 -0.67 23.88 34.36
C GLU A 20 -1.06 22.49 33.83
N PRO A 21 -1.68 22.40 32.64
CA PRO A 21 -2.01 21.11 32.06
C PRO A 21 -0.73 20.34 31.75
N ILE A 22 -0.56 19.18 32.40
CA ILE A 22 0.60 18.31 32.21
C ILE A 22 0.82 18.08 30.71
N PRO A 23 2.01 18.39 30.17
CA PRO A 23 2.27 18.23 28.75
C PRO A 23 2.13 16.76 28.36
N LYS A 24 1.60 16.51 27.15
CA LYS A 24 1.27 15.16 26.66
C LYS A 24 2.47 14.19 26.69
N SER A 25 3.70 14.70 26.58
CA SER A 25 4.92 13.92 26.71
C SER A 25 5.09 13.40 28.15
N ALA A 26 5.01 14.29 29.15
CA ALA A 26 5.08 13.93 30.56
C ALA A 26 3.90 13.06 31.00
N SER A 27 2.70 13.33 30.50
CA SER A 27 1.51 12.52 30.82
C SER A 27 1.65 11.06 30.35
N ARG A 28 2.37 10.80 29.24
CA ARG A 28 2.66 9.43 28.78
C ARG A 28 3.68 8.73 29.67
N ILE A 29 4.64 9.47 30.22
CA ILE A 29 5.67 8.93 31.11
C ILE A 29 5.06 8.62 32.48
N LEU A 30 4.29 9.54 33.05
CA LEU A 30 3.61 9.37 34.34
C LEU A 30 2.59 8.22 34.29
N ASN A 31 1.87 8.07 33.18
CA ASN A 31 0.90 6.98 32.99
C ASN A 31 1.50 5.72 32.34
N ALA A 32 2.83 5.57 32.29
CA ALA A 32 3.47 4.48 31.54
C ALA A 32 3.10 3.07 32.04
N SER A 33 2.93 2.89 33.36
CA SER A 33 2.48 1.61 33.94
C SER A 33 1.09 1.22 33.43
N LYS A 34 0.13 2.13 33.57
CA LYS A 34 -1.25 1.96 33.08
C LYS A 34 -1.30 1.67 31.58
N ILE A 35 -0.51 2.40 30.77
CA ILE A 35 -0.42 2.15 29.32
C ILE A 35 0.10 0.74 29.02
N ARG A 36 1.10 0.25 29.78
CA ARG A 36 1.64 -1.11 29.62
C ARG A 36 0.62 -2.16 30.04
N ASP A 37 -0.10 -1.95 31.12
CA ASP A 37 -1.11 -2.88 31.62
C ASP A 37 -2.33 -2.93 30.71
N ASP A 38 -2.81 -1.78 30.24
CA ASP A 38 -3.86 -1.68 29.21
C ASP A 38 -3.44 -2.40 27.93
N PHE A 39 -2.18 -2.25 27.51
CA PHE A 39 -1.64 -2.95 26.35
C PHE A 39 -1.58 -4.47 26.56
N LYS A 40 -1.11 -4.94 27.72
CA LYS A 40 -1.09 -6.36 28.08
C LYS A 40 -2.51 -6.94 28.15
N ALA A 41 -3.44 -6.23 28.77
CA ALA A 41 -4.84 -6.63 28.85
C ALA A 41 -5.49 -6.68 27.47
N LYS A 42 -5.23 -5.68 26.62
CA LYS A 42 -5.70 -5.68 25.23
C LYS A 42 -5.07 -6.81 24.41
N LYS A 43 -3.80 -7.13 24.64
CA LYS A 43 -3.12 -8.24 23.97
C LYS A 43 -3.74 -9.59 24.36
N ARG A 44 -3.97 -9.83 25.65
CA ARG A 44 -4.67 -11.05 26.12
C ARG A 44 -6.09 -11.16 25.57
N LYS A 45 -6.86 -10.06 25.59
CA LYS A 45 -8.21 -10.01 25.00
C LYS A 45 -8.22 -10.24 23.48
N LEU A 46 -7.13 -9.94 22.78
CA LEU A 46 -6.98 -10.20 21.35
C LEU A 46 -6.60 -11.66 21.06
N GLU A 47 -5.98 -12.35 22.01
CA GLU A 47 -5.56 -13.75 21.87
C GLU A 47 -6.69 -14.73 22.31
N ASP A 48 -7.53 -14.37 23.29
CA ASP A 48 -8.68 -15.19 23.74
C ASP A 48 -9.99 -14.91 22.97
N GLY A 49 -10.04 -13.83 22.18
CA GLY A 49 -11.22 -13.42 21.42
C GLY A 49 -11.13 -13.86 19.96
N ASP A 50 -11.84 -14.93 19.62
CA ASP A 50 -12.27 -15.25 18.25
C ASP A 50 -12.77 -13.98 17.52
N ASP A 51 -12.49 -13.90 16.22
CA ASP A 51 -12.61 -12.75 15.34
C ASP A 51 -13.74 -11.73 15.67
N GLY A 52 -13.43 -10.66 16.42
CA GLY A 52 -14.47 -9.69 16.79
C GLY A 52 -13.97 -8.33 17.29
N GLU A 53 -14.17 -7.30 16.47
CA GLU A 53 -14.18 -5.88 16.83
C GLU A 53 -12.89 -5.24 17.40
N ARG A 54 -12.07 -4.73 16.47
CA ARG A 54 -11.20 -3.57 16.75
C ARG A 54 -12.06 -2.33 17.01
N GLN A 55 -12.56 -2.14 18.24
CA GLN A 55 -13.13 -0.86 18.69
C GLN A 55 -12.00 0.17 18.94
N GLY A 56 -11.31 0.57 17.88
CA GLY A 56 -10.56 1.81 17.86
C GLY A 56 -11.55 2.95 17.66
N LYS A 57 -11.95 3.61 18.75
CA LYS A 57 -12.70 4.88 18.85
C LYS A 57 -13.04 5.50 17.48
N ARG A 58 -14.04 4.96 16.79
CA ARG A 58 -14.61 5.57 15.59
C ARG A 58 -15.31 6.84 16.08
N ARG A 59 -14.98 7.98 15.49
CA ARG A 59 -15.79 9.19 15.64
C ARG A 59 -17.25 8.80 15.40
N LYS A 60 -18.12 9.25 16.30
CA LYS A 60 -19.57 9.17 16.17
C LYS A 60 -19.94 9.96 14.91
N SER A 61 -19.91 9.31 13.75
CA SER A 61 -20.73 9.72 12.62
C SER A 61 -22.14 9.38 13.05
N ASP A 62 -22.98 10.41 13.17
CA ASP A 62 -24.34 10.29 13.64
C ASP A 62 -25.04 9.06 13.06
N GLY A 63 -25.61 8.30 13.99
CA GLY A 63 -26.25 7.04 13.69
C GLY A 63 -27.52 7.32 12.91
N LYS A 64 -27.49 7.06 11.61
CA LYS A 64 -28.59 6.34 11.00
C LYS A 64 -28.16 4.89 10.93
N LYS A 65 -28.75 4.05 11.79
CA LYS A 65 -28.69 2.59 11.69
C LYS A 65 -29.17 2.22 10.27
N LEU A 66 -28.24 2.01 9.35
CA LEU A 66 -28.46 1.26 8.10
C LEU A 66 -28.10 -0.21 8.37
N GLY A 67 -28.66 -0.74 9.45
CA GLY A 67 -28.94 -2.17 9.52
C GLY A 67 -30.27 -2.35 8.83
N THR A 68 -30.30 -3.17 7.77
CA THR A 68 -31.55 -3.78 7.28
C THR A 68 -32.68 -2.80 6.92
N ALA A 69 -32.36 -1.62 6.38
CA ALA A 69 -33.30 -1.03 5.43
C ALA A 69 -33.25 -1.94 4.21
N GLU A 70 -34.41 -2.47 3.85
CA GLU A 70 -34.60 -3.51 2.84
C GLU A 70 -33.59 -3.43 1.70
N LYS A 71 -33.15 -4.59 1.19
CA LYS A 71 -32.69 -4.72 -0.20
C LYS A 71 -33.87 -4.42 -1.17
N GLY A 72 -34.64 -3.38 -0.87
CA GLY A 72 -35.64 -2.79 -1.73
C GLY A 72 -34.87 -2.38 -2.96
N LYS A 73 -35.30 -2.96 -4.07
CA LYS A 73 -34.89 -2.62 -5.43
C LYS A 73 -34.60 -1.12 -5.48
N LEU A 74 -33.33 -0.72 -5.66
CA LEU A 74 -32.93 0.68 -5.78
C LEU A 74 -33.66 1.25 -7.00
N THR A 75 -34.81 1.87 -6.78
CA THR A 75 -35.63 2.52 -7.79
C THR A 75 -35.53 4.03 -7.65
N ILE A 76 -35.76 4.72 -8.76
CA ILE A 76 -35.87 6.17 -8.80
C ILE A 76 -37.16 6.54 -8.05
N LYS A 77 -37.06 7.40 -7.04
CA LYS A 77 -38.26 7.91 -6.35
C LYS A 77 -39.01 8.89 -7.26
N PRO A 78 -40.35 8.97 -7.18
CA PRO A 78 -41.09 9.97 -7.96
C PRO A 78 -40.57 11.38 -7.60
N GLY A 79 -40.23 12.16 -8.64
CA GLY A 79 -39.66 13.51 -8.48
C GLY A 79 -38.16 13.56 -8.20
N GLU A 80 -37.47 12.43 -8.10
CA GLU A 80 -36.01 12.37 -7.99
C GLU A 80 -35.35 12.48 -9.36
N SER A 81 -34.34 13.34 -9.51
CA SER A 81 -33.52 13.37 -10.72
C SER A 81 -32.60 12.13 -10.78
N ILE A 82 -32.28 11.67 -11.98
CA ILE A 82 -31.38 10.52 -12.19
C ILE A 82 -30.02 10.68 -11.48
N GLN A 83 -29.52 11.91 -11.39
CA GLN A 83 -28.26 12.23 -10.70
C GLN A 83 -28.35 11.99 -9.19
N HIS A 84 -29.49 12.36 -8.57
CA HIS A 84 -29.70 12.13 -7.14
C HIS A 84 -29.84 10.64 -6.83
N PHE A 85 -30.51 9.90 -7.71
CA PHE A 85 -30.58 8.45 -7.63
C PHE A 85 -29.19 7.82 -7.68
N ASN A 86 -28.36 8.17 -8.67
CA ASN A 86 -26.99 7.66 -8.78
C ASN A 86 -26.16 7.97 -7.53
N ARG A 87 -26.27 9.18 -6.98
CA ARG A 87 -25.58 9.56 -5.75
C ARG A 87 -26.01 8.71 -4.56
N ARG A 88 -27.30 8.42 -4.41
CA ARG A 88 -27.80 7.52 -3.35
C ARG A 88 -27.31 6.10 -3.53
N VAL A 89 -27.37 5.57 -4.76
CA VAL A 89 -26.84 4.24 -5.09
C VAL A 89 -25.36 4.14 -4.72
N GLU A 90 -24.57 5.15 -5.06
CA GLU A 90 -23.15 5.20 -4.69
C GLU A 90 -22.96 5.25 -3.18
N ASP A 91 -23.70 6.10 -2.47
CA ASP A 91 -23.58 6.23 -1.01
C ASP A 91 -23.96 4.93 -0.28
N ASP A 92 -24.95 4.19 -0.78
CA ASP A 92 -25.37 2.89 -0.23
C ASP A 92 -24.35 1.77 -0.52
N LEU A 93 -23.73 1.77 -1.71
CA LEU A 93 -22.74 0.74 -2.10
C LEU A 93 -21.32 1.05 -1.61
N ARG A 94 -20.99 2.32 -1.36
CA ARG A 94 -19.65 2.77 -0.97
C ARG A 94 -19.11 2.08 0.30
N PRO A 95 -19.90 1.86 1.37
CA PRO A 95 -19.44 1.10 2.54
C PRO A 95 -19.07 -0.35 2.22
N LEU A 96 -19.86 -1.03 1.37
CA LEU A 96 -19.62 -2.41 0.96
C LEU A 96 -18.36 -2.53 0.09
N ILE A 97 -18.19 -1.63 -0.86
CA ILE A 97 -16.98 -1.57 -1.70
C ILE A 97 -15.77 -1.29 -0.81
N LYS A 98 -15.88 -0.35 0.12
CA LYS A 98 -14.80 -0.01 1.05
C LYS A 98 -14.44 -1.18 1.96
N SER A 99 -15.41 -1.94 2.49
CA SER A 99 -15.13 -3.12 3.31
C SER A 99 -14.46 -4.22 2.49
N ALA A 100 -14.95 -4.51 1.28
CA ALA A 100 -14.34 -5.48 0.37
C ALA A 100 -12.91 -5.11 -0.04
N MET A 101 -12.63 -3.83 -0.27
CA MET A 101 -11.28 -3.33 -0.54
C MET A 101 -10.35 -3.46 0.68
N HIS A 102 -10.86 -3.25 1.89
CA HIS A 102 -10.06 -3.42 3.10
C HIS A 102 -9.74 -4.89 3.38
N THR A 103 -10.70 -5.80 3.17
CA THR A 103 -10.49 -7.24 3.36
C THR A 103 -9.53 -7.80 2.30
N SER A 104 -9.69 -7.44 1.03
CA SER A 104 -8.80 -7.90 -0.04
C SER A 104 -7.35 -7.44 0.17
N ASN A 105 -7.14 -6.18 0.57
CA ASN A 105 -5.81 -5.67 0.91
C ASN A 105 -5.19 -6.37 2.12
N ALA A 106 -6.00 -6.76 3.12
CA ALA A 106 -5.51 -7.51 4.26
C ALA A 106 -5.06 -8.92 3.86
N VAL A 107 -5.83 -9.60 3.00
CA VAL A 107 -5.47 -10.91 2.44
C VAL A 107 -4.19 -10.80 1.61
N ALA A 108 -4.09 -9.83 0.71
CA ALA A 108 -2.89 -9.62 -0.11
C ALA A 108 -1.62 -9.41 0.74
N ARG A 109 -1.72 -8.67 1.83
CA ARG A 109 -0.61 -8.49 2.79
C ARG A 109 -0.28 -9.78 3.55
N GLY A 110 -1.29 -10.56 3.92
CA GLY A 110 -1.11 -11.87 4.55
C GLY A 110 -0.38 -12.85 3.64
N VAL A 111 -0.78 -12.94 2.37
CA VAL A 111 -0.14 -13.77 1.35
C VAL A 111 1.31 -13.33 1.13
N ALA A 112 1.56 -12.02 0.95
CA ALA A 112 2.92 -11.52 0.77
C ALA A 112 3.86 -11.82 1.95
N ARG A 113 3.34 -11.81 3.19
CA ARG A 113 4.10 -12.20 4.39
C ARG A 113 4.43 -13.69 4.38
N LYS A 114 3.42 -14.54 4.13
CA LYS A 114 3.60 -15.99 4.04
C LYS A 114 4.61 -16.37 2.96
N GLU A 115 4.52 -15.78 1.77
CA GLU A 115 5.50 -16.02 0.70
C GLU A 115 6.93 -15.61 1.08
N MET A 116 7.11 -14.53 1.86
CA MET A 116 8.44 -14.15 2.33
C MET A 116 8.97 -15.10 3.42
N GLU A 117 8.10 -15.59 4.30
CA GLU A 117 8.44 -16.60 5.30
C GLU A 117 8.81 -17.93 4.64
N ASP A 118 8.04 -18.40 3.65
CA ASP A 118 8.32 -19.62 2.92
C ASP A 118 9.63 -19.53 2.14
N LYS A 119 9.91 -18.38 1.50
CA LYS A 119 11.20 -18.13 0.83
C LYS A 119 12.37 -18.08 1.82
N ALA A 120 12.17 -17.56 3.02
CA ALA A 120 13.19 -17.56 4.06
C ALA A 120 13.45 -18.98 4.59
N GLN A 121 12.41 -19.78 4.80
CA GLN A 121 12.52 -21.18 5.23
C GLN A 121 13.15 -22.07 4.17
N ALA A 122 12.83 -21.88 2.89
CA ALA A 122 13.46 -22.60 1.78
C ALA A 122 14.97 -22.32 1.68
N LYS A 123 15.39 -21.06 1.90
CA LYS A 123 16.81 -20.68 1.96
C LYS A 123 17.53 -21.30 3.16
N ALA A 124 16.87 -21.39 4.32
CA ALA A 124 17.45 -22.02 5.51
C ALA A 124 17.65 -23.54 5.35
N LYS A 125 16.75 -24.24 4.62
CA LYS A 125 16.87 -25.68 4.34
C LYS A 125 17.97 -26.00 3.33
N ASN A 126 18.20 -25.13 2.34
CA ASN A 126 19.26 -25.31 1.33
C ASN A 126 20.70 -25.06 1.85
N LEU A 127 20.89 -24.50 3.04
CA LEU A 127 22.22 -24.35 3.66
C LEU A 127 22.71 -25.61 4.42
N ARG A 128 21.93 -26.69 4.46
CA ARG A 128 22.28 -27.93 5.19
C ARG A 128 22.88 -29.04 4.33
N THR A 129 23.15 -28.80 3.05
CA THR A 129 23.91 -29.74 2.23
C THR A 129 25.42 -29.56 2.54
N PRO A 130 26.12 -30.56 3.10
CA PRO A 130 27.55 -30.44 3.34
C PRO A 130 28.29 -30.47 2.00
N LEU A 131 28.92 -29.36 1.63
CA LEU A 131 29.92 -29.34 0.55
C LEU A 131 31.17 -30.12 1.00
N PRO A 132 31.80 -30.92 0.11
CA PRO A 132 33.02 -31.65 0.43
C PRO A 132 34.22 -30.69 0.56
N ALA A 133 35.12 -31.06 1.47
CA ALA A 133 36.22 -30.27 2.00
C ALA A 133 37.13 -29.58 0.96
N PRO A 134 37.54 -28.31 1.20
CA PRO A 134 38.73 -27.75 0.58
C PRO A 134 39.98 -28.02 1.43
N ARG A 135 41.07 -28.38 0.75
CA ARG A 135 42.38 -28.77 1.29
C ARG A 135 43.17 -27.56 1.84
N SER A 136 43.75 -27.76 3.02
CA SER A 136 44.99 -27.21 3.63
C SER A 136 45.25 -25.68 3.71
N PRO A 137 45.92 -25.21 4.80
CA PRO A 137 45.96 -23.80 5.20
C PRO A 137 47.19 -23.04 4.67
N SER A 138 47.01 -21.77 4.33
CA SER A 138 48.07 -20.77 4.13
C SER A 138 47.78 -19.57 5.05
N PRO A 139 48.76 -19.05 5.82
CA PRO A 139 48.52 -17.98 6.77
C PRO A 139 48.66 -16.61 6.08
N SER A 140 47.54 -15.89 5.91
CA SER A 140 47.53 -14.46 5.58
C SER A 140 46.63 -13.68 6.56
N PRO A 141 46.97 -12.41 6.87
CA PRO A 141 46.45 -11.71 8.06
C PRO A 141 44.96 -11.32 7.92
N PRO A 142 44.25 -11.12 9.05
CA PRO A 142 42.78 -11.03 9.07
C PRO A 142 42.25 -9.77 8.36
N PRO A 143 41.16 -9.87 7.57
CA PRO A 143 40.52 -8.71 6.96
C PRO A 143 39.77 -7.88 8.00
N GLN A 144 40.06 -6.58 7.98
CA GLN A 144 39.37 -5.55 8.77
C GLN A 144 37.88 -5.50 8.41
N LYS A 145 37.04 -5.37 9.44
CA LYS A 145 35.59 -5.16 9.30
C LYS A 145 35.36 -3.78 8.68
N VAL A 146 35.12 -3.72 7.38
CA VAL A 146 34.64 -2.50 6.72
C VAL A 146 33.21 -2.22 7.17
N GLU A 147 33.04 -1.19 7.99
CA GLU A 147 31.74 -0.68 8.40
C GLU A 147 31.00 -0.13 7.18
N LYS A 148 29.92 -0.79 6.77
CA LYS A 148 29.08 -0.44 5.60
C LYS A 148 28.33 0.90 5.71
N HIS A 149 28.67 1.76 6.67
CA HIS A 149 27.92 2.99 6.97
C HIS A 149 28.74 4.28 6.97
N GLU A 150 30.05 4.22 6.70
CA GLU A 150 30.91 5.42 6.67
C GLU A 150 30.60 6.39 5.51
N GLY A 151 29.88 5.94 4.47
CA GLY A 151 29.51 6.77 3.31
C GLY A 151 28.10 7.35 3.33
N ARG A 152 27.30 7.15 4.40
CA ARG A 152 25.91 7.64 4.44
C ARG A 152 25.89 9.06 5.02
N PRO A 153 25.57 10.11 4.23
CA PRO A 153 25.52 11.47 4.75
C PRO A 153 24.46 11.54 5.86
N LYS A 154 24.89 11.94 7.06
CA LYS A 154 23.98 12.26 8.17
C LYS A 154 23.05 13.38 7.71
N GLU A 155 21.76 13.26 8.04
CA GLU A 155 20.66 14.09 7.51
C GLU A 155 20.71 15.58 7.92
N PHE A 156 21.84 16.04 8.47
CA PHE A 156 22.15 17.42 8.80
C PHE A 156 23.47 17.91 8.19
N GLN A 157 23.97 17.29 7.11
CA GLN A 157 24.97 17.94 6.25
C GLN A 157 24.30 19.16 5.59
N SER A 158 24.31 20.27 6.31
CA SER A 158 24.06 21.62 5.82
C SER A 158 24.82 21.78 4.52
N LEU A 159 24.11 22.02 3.41
CA LEU A 159 24.71 22.30 2.12
C LEU A 159 25.58 23.55 2.28
N SER A 160 26.89 23.32 2.46
CA SER A 160 27.89 24.37 2.59
C SER A 160 28.05 25.09 1.25
N THR A 161 27.12 25.98 0.94
CA THR A 161 27.31 27.01 -0.08
C THR A 161 27.94 28.19 0.65
N SER A 162 29.23 28.41 0.42
CA SER A 162 30.09 29.34 1.17
C SER A 162 29.77 30.84 1.02
N ALA A 163 28.66 31.22 0.39
CA ALA A 163 28.24 32.61 0.28
C ALA A 163 26.71 32.74 0.41
N PRO A 164 26.20 33.64 1.27
CA PRO A 164 24.78 33.92 1.39
C PRO A 164 24.28 34.57 0.08
N ARG A 165 23.41 33.87 -0.65
CA ARG A 165 22.78 34.40 -1.86
C ARG A 165 21.79 35.50 -1.48
N ARG A 166 21.85 36.67 -2.13
CA ARG A 166 20.90 37.75 -1.91
C ARG A 166 19.51 37.30 -2.37
N LEU A 167 18.48 37.62 -1.58
CA LEU A 167 17.09 37.21 -1.83
C LEU A 167 16.58 37.60 -3.23
N ASN A 168 16.98 38.77 -3.73
CA ASN A 168 16.58 39.25 -5.05
C ASN A 168 17.15 38.39 -6.19
N ASP A 169 18.37 37.88 -6.03
CA ASP A 169 19.01 37.01 -7.04
C ASP A 169 18.33 35.65 -7.11
N ILE A 170 17.77 35.15 -5.99
CA ILE A 170 17.01 33.90 -5.95
C ILE A 170 15.62 34.08 -6.57
N ALA A 171 14.97 35.22 -6.30
CA ALA A 171 13.61 35.50 -6.75
C ALA A 171 13.53 35.79 -8.26
N GLN A 172 14.58 36.39 -8.83
CA GLN A 172 14.61 36.77 -10.24
C GLN A 172 15.37 35.78 -11.13
N ALA A 173 16.19 34.89 -10.56
CA ALA A 173 16.88 33.89 -11.35
C ALA A 173 15.87 32.89 -11.93
N PRO A 174 15.97 32.58 -13.24
CA PRO A 174 15.22 31.47 -13.81
C PRO A 174 15.57 30.16 -13.09
N PRO A 175 14.61 29.25 -12.86
CA PRO A 175 14.83 28.05 -12.06
C PRO A 175 15.86 27.13 -12.70
N GLU A 176 17.01 26.97 -12.06
CA GLU A 176 18.03 25.99 -12.47
C GLU A 176 17.66 24.59 -11.96
N LEU A 177 17.25 23.70 -12.88
CA LEU A 177 16.99 22.29 -12.58
C LEU A 177 18.31 21.53 -12.38
N LYS A 178 18.86 21.53 -11.16
CA LYS A 178 19.98 20.66 -10.80
C LYS A 178 19.54 19.20 -10.96
N LYS A 179 20.29 18.43 -11.75
CA LYS A 179 20.02 17.01 -12.02
C LYS A 179 19.95 16.24 -10.70
N PHE A 180 18.77 15.70 -10.40
CA PHE A 180 18.58 14.87 -9.21
C PHE A 180 19.57 13.70 -9.20
N PRO A 181 20.07 13.31 -8.01
CA PRO A 181 20.93 12.15 -7.90
C PRO A 181 20.24 10.92 -8.49
N ARG A 182 21.00 10.13 -9.26
CA ARG A 182 20.54 8.89 -9.91
C ARG A 182 19.84 8.02 -8.85
N GLY A 183 18.52 7.85 -8.98
CA GLY A 183 17.70 7.01 -8.08
C GLY A 183 16.54 7.72 -7.35
N ALA A 184 16.46 9.06 -7.36
CA ALA A 184 15.39 9.79 -6.67
C ALA A 184 14.06 9.92 -7.46
N ALA A 185 14.04 9.51 -8.73
CA ALA A 185 12.89 9.72 -9.63
C ALA A 185 11.70 8.77 -9.40
N THR A 186 11.79 7.80 -8.48
CA THR A 186 10.68 6.86 -8.21
C THR A 186 9.59 7.44 -7.31
N ALA A 187 9.80 8.61 -6.70
CA ALA A 187 8.85 9.22 -5.77
C ALA A 187 7.94 10.30 -6.38
N ALA A 188 8.23 10.79 -7.60
CA ALA A 188 7.47 11.87 -8.21
C ALA A 188 7.23 11.64 -9.71
N GLY A 189 6.13 10.94 -10.03
CA GLY A 189 5.29 11.25 -11.19
C GLY A 189 5.86 11.18 -12.62
N SER A 190 7.01 10.57 -12.87
CA SER A 190 7.56 10.44 -14.23
C SER A 190 7.57 8.97 -14.68
N MET A 191 6.41 8.45 -15.06
CA MET A 191 6.22 7.10 -15.61
C MET A 191 6.45 7.00 -17.13
N HIS A 192 6.98 8.04 -17.78
CA HIS A 192 7.13 8.04 -19.25
C HIS A 192 8.49 8.58 -19.67
N LYS A 193 9.55 7.81 -19.40
CA LYS A 193 10.72 7.73 -20.28
C LYS A 193 11.73 6.79 -19.66
N ARG A 194 12.19 5.82 -20.47
CA ARG A 194 13.32 4.91 -20.27
C ARG A 194 12.96 3.59 -19.57
N VAL A 195 12.24 2.72 -20.29
CA VAL A 195 12.68 1.43 -20.87
C VAL A 195 11.41 0.80 -21.45
N ASP A 196 11.04 1.18 -22.68
CA ASP A 196 9.77 0.82 -23.35
C ASP A 196 9.72 -0.63 -23.85
N GLY A 197 10.14 -1.60 -23.04
CA GLY A 197 10.13 -3.00 -23.50
C GLY A 197 10.36 -4.08 -22.45
N VAL A 198 10.77 -3.73 -21.24
CA VAL A 198 11.00 -4.73 -20.18
C VAL A 198 9.94 -4.57 -19.11
N LEU A 199 8.79 -5.21 -19.33
CA LEU A 199 7.80 -5.44 -18.28
C LEU A 199 8.47 -6.25 -17.17
N SER A 200 8.32 -5.80 -15.92
CA SER A 200 8.75 -6.57 -14.75
C SER A 200 8.12 -7.97 -14.80
N MET A 201 8.86 -9.02 -14.41
CA MET A 201 8.34 -10.40 -14.40
C MET A 201 7.03 -10.55 -13.60
N ALA A 202 6.87 -9.75 -12.55
CA ALA A 202 5.63 -9.70 -11.77
C ALA A 202 4.45 -9.13 -12.58
N GLN A 203 4.70 -8.07 -13.37
CA GLN A 203 3.71 -7.47 -14.25
C GLN A 203 3.34 -8.40 -15.41
N LYS A 204 4.34 -9.10 -15.97
CA LYS A 204 4.12 -10.13 -17.00
C LYS A 204 3.23 -11.28 -16.49
N ALA A 205 3.44 -11.74 -15.25
CA ALA A 205 2.60 -12.77 -14.64
C ALA A 205 1.16 -12.30 -14.40
N MET A 206 0.97 -11.03 -14.00
CA MET A 206 -0.37 -10.44 -13.84
C MET A 206 -1.11 -10.35 -15.18
N MET A 207 -0.44 -9.89 -16.24
CA MET A 207 -1.03 -9.83 -17.59
C MET A 207 -1.38 -11.22 -18.14
N GLU A 208 -0.57 -12.24 -17.87
CA GLU A 208 -0.88 -13.62 -18.29
C GLU A 208 -2.13 -14.16 -17.58
N GLN A 209 -2.32 -13.85 -16.29
CA GLN A 209 -3.55 -14.22 -15.56
C GLN A 209 -4.79 -13.53 -16.17
N GLU A 210 -4.68 -12.26 -16.53
CA GLU A 210 -5.76 -11.54 -17.21
C GLU A 210 -6.05 -12.13 -18.59
N ARG A 211 -5.00 -12.49 -19.34
CA ARG A 211 -5.13 -13.17 -20.65
C ARG A 211 -5.87 -14.49 -20.53
N LEU A 212 -5.52 -15.33 -19.55
CA LEU A 212 -6.20 -16.60 -19.32
C LEU A 212 -7.68 -16.41 -18.97
N LYS A 213 -8.02 -15.43 -18.13
CA LYS A 213 -9.41 -15.09 -17.81
C LYS A 213 -10.18 -14.62 -19.04
N ALA A 214 -9.59 -13.76 -19.87
CA ALA A 214 -10.21 -13.28 -21.10
C ALA A 214 -10.47 -14.43 -22.09
N VAL A 215 -9.50 -15.34 -22.26
CA VAL A 215 -9.65 -16.52 -23.11
C VAL A 215 -10.74 -17.45 -22.57
N SER A 216 -10.81 -17.70 -21.26
CA SER A 216 -11.89 -18.51 -20.66
C SER A 216 -13.26 -17.91 -20.98
N ARG A 217 -13.43 -16.61 -20.70
CA ARG A 217 -14.69 -15.90 -20.96
C ARG A 217 -15.06 -15.92 -22.44
N TYR A 218 -14.09 -15.76 -23.33
CA TYR A 218 -14.33 -15.83 -24.77
C TYR A 218 -14.74 -17.24 -25.21
N ARG A 219 -14.13 -18.29 -24.64
CA ARG A 219 -14.52 -19.69 -24.90
C ARG A 219 -15.94 -19.97 -24.43
N GLU A 220 -16.30 -19.51 -23.24
CA GLU A 220 -17.65 -19.62 -22.70
C GLU A 220 -18.67 -18.87 -23.59
N LEU A 221 -18.35 -17.65 -24.02
CA LEU A 221 -19.19 -16.88 -24.94
C LEU A 221 -19.34 -17.56 -26.30
N LYS A 222 -18.26 -18.09 -26.90
CA LYS A 222 -18.32 -18.84 -28.16
C LYS A 222 -19.13 -20.14 -28.01
N ALA A 223 -19.00 -20.84 -26.88
CA ALA A 223 -19.77 -22.04 -26.59
C ALA A 223 -21.26 -21.72 -26.41
N SER A 224 -21.59 -20.68 -25.64
CA SER A 224 -22.95 -20.18 -25.47
C SER A 224 -23.56 -19.72 -26.79
N ARG A 225 -22.79 -19.03 -27.64
CA ARG A 225 -23.24 -18.59 -28.97
C ARG A 225 -23.51 -19.76 -29.92
N ARG A 226 -22.74 -20.86 -29.83
CA ARG A 226 -23.00 -22.10 -30.58
C ARG A 226 -24.26 -22.82 -30.07
N GLN A 227 -24.48 -22.85 -28.76
CA GLN A 227 -25.69 -23.44 -28.16
C GLN A 227 -26.96 -22.63 -28.46
N ALA A 228 -26.84 -21.30 -28.55
CA ALA A 228 -27.93 -20.40 -28.90
C ALA A 228 -28.27 -20.38 -30.41
N GLY A 229 -27.57 -21.16 -31.24
CA GLY A 229 -27.82 -21.23 -32.69
C GLY A 229 -27.38 -20.00 -33.49
N GLU A 230 -26.75 -19.02 -32.86
CA GLU A 230 -26.35 -17.74 -33.46
C GLU A 230 -24.93 -17.83 -34.06
N GLY A 231 -24.67 -18.90 -34.81
CA GLY A 231 -23.36 -19.29 -35.33
C GLY A 231 -23.19 -19.07 -36.83
N GLY A 232 -23.32 -17.83 -37.31
CA GLY A 232 -22.86 -17.45 -38.64
C GLY A 232 -21.32 -17.36 -38.68
N ASP A 233 -20.66 -18.50 -38.85
CA ASP A 233 -19.24 -18.58 -39.22
C ASP A 233 -19.15 -18.52 -40.76
N GLU A 234 -19.48 -17.37 -41.36
CA GLU A 234 -19.48 -17.17 -42.82
C GLU A 234 -18.07 -17.21 -43.46
N ARG A 235 -17.02 -17.48 -42.68
CA ARG A 235 -15.64 -17.55 -43.20
C ARG A 235 -15.14 -18.96 -43.47
N ALA A 236 -15.93 -20.00 -43.17
CA ALA A 236 -15.55 -21.39 -43.42
C ALA A 236 -16.30 -22.05 -44.60
N ARG A 237 -17.08 -21.30 -45.38
CA ARG A 237 -17.88 -21.80 -46.52
C ARG A 237 -17.35 -21.42 -47.91
N GLY A 238 -16.13 -20.88 -48.01
CA GLY A 238 -15.58 -20.40 -49.28
C GLY A 238 -14.26 -21.05 -49.69
N ALA A 239 -14.05 -22.32 -49.36
CA ALA A 239 -12.77 -22.99 -49.65
C ALA A 239 -12.91 -24.37 -50.32
N ASP A 240 -14.07 -24.73 -50.87
CA ASP A 240 -14.30 -26.06 -51.47
C ASP A 240 -15.04 -26.02 -52.84
N ASP A 241 -14.99 -24.93 -53.62
CA ASP A 241 -15.66 -24.86 -54.94
C ASP A 241 -14.81 -24.16 -56.04
N ASP A 242 -13.55 -24.58 -56.25
CA ASP A 242 -12.72 -24.12 -57.38
C ASP A 242 -11.96 -25.30 -58.06
N ASP A 243 -12.59 -26.47 -58.21
CA ASP A 243 -11.99 -27.66 -58.86
C ASP A 243 -12.77 -28.17 -60.10
N ASP A 244 -13.52 -27.31 -60.80
CA ASP A 244 -14.16 -27.65 -62.07
C ASP A 244 -13.97 -26.54 -63.11
N ASP A 245 -12.83 -26.54 -63.82
CA ASP A 245 -12.74 -26.17 -65.24
C ASP A 245 -11.28 -26.16 -65.76
N PHE A 246 -10.72 -27.35 -66.01
CA PHE A 246 -9.65 -27.50 -67.01
C PHE A 246 -10.03 -28.58 -68.01
N ARG A 247 -10.93 -28.23 -68.94
CA ARG A 247 -11.16 -29.02 -70.16
C ARG A 247 -9.96 -28.86 -71.10
N PRO A 248 -9.30 -29.95 -71.53
CA PRO A 248 -8.37 -29.88 -72.64
C PRO A 248 -9.20 -29.71 -73.93
N SER A 249 -8.97 -28.59 -74.62
CA SER A 249 -9.44 -28.42 -76.00
C SER A 249 -8.59 -29.28 -76.94
N SER A 250 -9.28 -29.85 -77.92
CA SER A 250 -8.83 -30.84 -78.92
C SER A 250 -7.64 -30.41 -79.76
#